data_AF-A0A9P4MNE5-F1
#
_entry.id   AF-A0A9P4MNE5-F1
#
_cell.length_a   1.000
_cell.length_b   1.000
_cell.length_c   1.000
_cell.angle_alpha   90.00
_cell.angle_beta   90.00
_cell.angle_gamma   90.00
#
_symmetry.space_group_name_H-M   'P 1'
#
loop_
_entity.id
_entity.type
_entity.pdbx_description
1 polymer ?
#
loop_
_entity_poly.entity_id
_entity_poly.type
_entity_poly.pdbx_seq_one_letter_code
_entity_poly.pdbx_strand_id
1 'polypeptide(L)'
;MPKEVLETVHQHWPRSQLCIMTREFNPLILASALLYRLEVSVPCQRKFVPDSLSYFRRLKDAILQSQSLRILSIDIHQHNLIHRHSLDSADRGPLNLPLGPSDRLPPLEQLTIKAQSYDMSEVHCRRLLQCMDRKRLRCLDFADFFPCAFFRVFRDQLPNLSSLGFGYFKATSPCLCTEPALHPQISYQISCIANHLDFTPALKELTVRAEHHRLDVDPWPEISRKHRDSLTKLALMTPKSVTLKRYDMNPSGLVRLPIYFPYLQSLELDLTMQRWLRPFSWDSQALSDLEGFEQLRSLRYLHISAPLENNGTLIPSGLVFELRRRTEQRMHKFSQVFYESHYLAHVAEATVRFWWWERHHRKEFFRFDYAKYAGCKSSCRTCIQRENGDS
;
A
#
# COMPACT_ATOMS: atom_id res chain seq x y z
N MET A 1 13.56 20.28 -15.88
CA MET A 1 12.63 21.37 -16.22
C MET A 1 13.34 22.69 -15.92
N PRO A 2 13.40 23.64 -16.88
CA PRO A 2 14.04 24.93 -16.66
C PRO A 2 13.34 25.73 -15.56
N LYS A 3 14.10 26.59 -14.85
CA LYS A 3 13.59 27.40 -13.72
C LYS A 3 12.54 28.41 -14.20
N GLU A 4 12.75 28.95 -15.40
CA GLU A 4 11.93 29.93 -16.07
C GLU A 4 10.51 29.39 -16.32
N VAL A 5 10.41 28.08 -16.64
CA VAL A 5 9.12 27.41 -16.83
C VAL A 5 8.36 27.30 -15.50
N LEU A 6 9.04 26.94 -14.41
CA LEU A 6 8.42 26.89 -13.08
C LEU A 6 7.92 28.27 -12.62
N GLU A 7 8.74 29.29 -12.82
CA GLU A 7 8.40 30.67 -12.48
C GLU A 7 7.23 31.20 -13.32
N THR A 8 7.26 30.95 -14.63
CA THR A 8 6.17 31.34 -15.54
C THR A 8 4.86 30.66 -15.15
N VAL A 9 4.90 29.36 -14.82
CA VAL A 9 3.72 28.62 -14.36
C VAL A 9 3.19 29.18 -13.04
N HIS A 10 4.07 29.52 -12.10
CA HIS A 10 3.66 30.12 -10.82
C HIS A 10 3.00 31.49 -11.01
N GLN A 11 3.54 32.32 -11.91
CA GLN A 11 3.01 33.64 -12.20
C GLN A 11 1.62 33.59 -12.84
N HIS A 12 1.40 32.68 -13.80
CA HIS A 12 0.13 32.59 -14.53
C HIS A 12 -0.93 31.74 -13.81
N TRP A 13 -0.49 30.75 -13.01
CA TRP A 13 -1.37 29.86 -12.26
C TRP A 13 -0.89 29.73 -10.80
N PRO A 14 -1.12 30.74 -9.96
CA PRO A 14 -0.63 30.75 -8.57
C PRO A 14 -1.25 29.65 -7.69
N ARG A 15 -2.37 29.07 -8.12
CA ARG A 15 -3.03 27.92 -7.46
C ARG A 15 -2.59 26.56 -8.00
N SER A 16 -1.68 26.53 -8.96
CA SER A 16 -1.14 25.28 -9.49
C SER A 16 -0.40 24.53 -8.39
N GLN A 17 -0.35 23.20 -8.51
CA GLN A 17 0.32 22.31 -7.57
C GLN A 17 1.28 21.44 -8.35
N LEU A 18 2.52 21.41 -7.90
CA LEU A 18 3.56 20.59 -8.49
C LEU A 18 3.62 19.25 -7.76
N CYS A 19 3.41 18.18 -8.52
CA CYS A 19 3.48 16.79 -8.06
C CYS A 19 4.65 16.10 -8.76
N ILE A 20 5.64 15.67 -7.99
CA ILE A 20 6.86 15.06 -8.52
C ILE A 20 7.02 13.64 -7.99
N MET A 21 7.39 12.74 -8.90
CA MET A 21 7.96 11.44 -8.58
C MET A 21 9.38 11.41 -9.15
N THR A 22 10.39 11.23 -8.30
CA THR A 22 11.80 11.27 -8.75
C THR A 22 12.68 10.25 -8.03
N ARG A 23 13.70 9.77 -8.73
CA ARG A 23 14.84 9.03 -8.17
C ARG A 23 16.11 9.88 -8.14
N GLU A 24 16.08 11.04 -8.79
CA GLU A 24 17.19 11.97 -8.92
C GLU A 24 16.94 13.23 -8.08
N PHE A 25 18.04 13.78 -7.57
CA PHE A 25 18.00 14.97 -6.74
C PHE A 25 18.16 16.22 -7.60
N ASN A 26 17.06 16.89 -7.91
CA ASN A 26 17.07 18.17 -8.64
C ASN A 26 16.74 19.32 -7.69
N PRO A 27 17.74 20.12 -7.25
CA PRO A 27 17.53 21.20 -6.29
C PRO A 27 16.51 22.24 -6.74
N LEU A 28 16.47 22.58 -8.04
CA LEU A 28 15.56 23.60 -8.58
C LEU A 28 14.10 23.17 -8.46
N ILE A 29 13.83 21.89 -8.72
CA ILE A 29 12.49 21.32 -8.63
C ILE A 29 12.06 21.22 -7.17
N LEU A 30 12.96 20.79 -6.29
CA LEU A 30 12.66 20.58 -4.87
C LEU A 30 12.51 21.89 -4.08
N ALA A 31 13.18 22.96 -4.51
CA ALA A 31 13.02 24.31 -3.95
C ALA A 31 11.79 25.07 -4.49
N SER A 32 10.99 24.45 -5.37
CA SER A 32 9.82 25.12 -5.95
C SER A 32 8.77 25.43 -4.88
N ALA A 33 8.31 26.70 -4.85
CA ALA A 33 7.19 27.12 -4.00
C ALA A 33 5.86 26.44 -4.38
N LEU A 34 5.77 25.84 -5.57
CA LEU A 34 4.60 25.07 -6.03
C LEU A 34 4.62 23.60 -5.56
N LEU A 35 5.72 23.12 -4.96
CA LEU A 35 5.87 21.72 -4.57
C LEU A 35 4.80 21.31 -3.54
N TYR A 36 3.80 20.56 -3.98
CA TYR A 36 2.68 20.09 -3.15
C TYR A 36 2.84 18.61 -2.78
N ARG A 37 3.27 17.78 -3.74
CA ARG A 37 3.50 16.33 -3.57
C ARG A 37 4.90 15.95 -4.02
N LEU A 38 5.62 15.27 -3.14
CA LEU A 38 6.94 14.71 -3.43
C LEU A 38 6.94 13.21 -3.14
N GLU A 39 7.14 12.41 -4.18
CA GLU A 39 7.51 11.00 -4.08
C GLU A 39 8.98 10.84 -4.48
N VAL A 40 9.82 10.50 -3.51
CA VAL A 40 11.26 10.41 -3.71
C VAL A 40 11.77 9.02 -3.35
N SER A 41 12.57 8.44 -4.23
CA SER A 41 13.38 7.27 -3.90
C SER A 41 14.82 7.73 -3.67
N VAL A 42 15.26 7.75 -2.41
CA VAL A 42 16.58 8.25 -2.03
C VAL A 42 17.64 7.19 -2.38
N PRO A 43 18.67 7.55 -3.18
CA PRO A 43 19.76 6.64 -3.45
C PRO A 43 20.61 6.45 -2.19
N CYS A 44 21.02 5.21 -1.94
CA CYS A 44 22.03 4.88 -0.93
C CYS A 44 23.06 3.90 -1.46
N GLN A 45 24.22 3.86 -0.81
CA GLN A 45 25.29 2.92 -1.17
C GLN A 45 24.91 1.47 -0.85
N ARG A 46 24.42 1.24 0.38
CA ARG A 46 24.03 -0.07 0.88
C ARG A 46 22.73 0.06 1.64
N LYS A 47 21.74 -0.78 1.30
CA LYS A 47 20.53 -0.94 2.10
C LYS A 47 20.85 -1.73 3.37
N PHE A 48 20.12 -1.46 4.45
CA PHE A 48 20.19 -2.18 5.73
C PHE A 48 21.53 -2.11 6.46
N VAL A 49 22.48 -1.32 5.97
CA VAL A 49 23.73 -1.03 6.67
C VAL A 49 23.53 0.28 7.40
N PRO A 50 23.63 0.29 8.75
CA PRO A 50 23.76 1.54 9.49
C PRO A 50 24.94 2.34 8.94
N ASP A 51 24.83 3.67 8.91
CA ASP A 51 25.92 4.54 8.45
C ASP A 51 26.28 4.38 6.95
N SER A 52 25.27 4.51 6.08
CA SER A 52 25.39 4.37 4.62
C SER A 52 25.46 5.74 3.95
N LEU A 53 26.23 5.88 2.86
CA LEU A 53 26.21 7.10 2.06
C LEU A 53 24.85 7.27 1.39
N SER A 54 24.22 8.44 1.52
CA SER A 54 22.90 8.74 0.97
C SER A 54 22.65 10.25 0.79
N TYR A 55 21.54 10.60 0.14
CA TYR A 55 21.10 12.00 -0.02
C TYR A 55 20.04 12.45 1.00
N PHE A 56 19.96 11.80 2.17
CA PHE A 56 18.96 12.13 3.18
C PHE A 56 19.08 13.55 3.76
N ARG A 57 20.30 14.07 3.93
CA ARG A 57 20.50 15.45 4.42
C ARG A 57 19.99 16.47 3.41
N ARG A 58 20.34 16.32 2.13
CA ARG A 58 19.81 17.16 1.04
C ARG A 58 18.29 17.08 0.96
N LEU A 59 17.73 15.87 1.10
CA LEU A 59 16.28 15.67 1.15
C LEU A 59 15.66 16.45 2.30
N LYS A 60 16.26 16.39 3.48
CA LYS A 60 15.81 17.17 4.63
C LYS A 60 15.80 18.66 4.32
N ASP A 61 16.90 19.21 3.84
CA ASP A 61 17.03 20.65 3.59
C ASP A 61 15.98 21.14 2.58
N ALA A 62 15.75 20.36 1.51
CA ALA A 62 14.70 20.63 0.54
C ALA A 62 13.28 20.59 1.15
N ILE A 63 12.99 19.58 1.99
CA ILE A 63 11.69 19.45 2.65
C ILE A 63 11.45 20.64 3.60
N LEU A 64 12.46 21.03 4.39
CA LEU A 64 12.34 22.12 5.36
C LEU A 64 12.15 23.49 4.70
N GLN A 65 12.69 23.68 3.49
CA GLN A 65 12.48 24.91 2.71
C GLN A 65 11.09 24.97 2.05
N SER A 66 10.43 23.83 1.86
CA SER A 66 9.14 23.80 1.19
C SER A 66 8.01 24.23 2.13
N GLN A 67 7.33 25.34 1.80
CA GLN A 67 6.16 25.80 2.56
C GLN A 67 4.84 25.17 2.06
N SER A 68 4.85 24.66 0.83
CA SER A 68 3.66 24.15 0.13
C SER A 68 3.52 22.64 0.17
N LEU A 69 4.56 21.91 0.58
CA LEU A 69 4.52 20.44 0.61
C LEU A 69 3.45 19.95 1.58
N ARG A 70 2.55 19.08 1.11
CA ARG A 70 1.51 18.42 1.92
C ARG A 70 1.60 16.91 1.86
N ILE A 71 2.12 16.35 0.77
CA ILE A 71 2.20 14.90 0.57
C ILE A 71 3.66 14.52 0.37
N LEU A 72 4.19 13.69 1.27
CA LEU A 72 5.56 13.20 1.21
C LEU A 72 5.57 11.67 1.19
N SER A 73 6.17 11.09 0.15
CA SER A 73 6.47 9.66 0.08
C SER A 73 7.97 9.44 -0.04
N ILE A 74 8.54 8.67 0.88
CA ILE A 74 9.96 8.34 0.93
C ILE A 74 10.14 6.85 0.67
N ASP A 75 11.00 6.53 -0.28
CA ASP A 75 11.53 5.20 -0.53
C ASP A 75 13.07 5.25 -0.57
N ILE A 76 13.72 4.09 -0.57
CA ILE A 76 15.20 3.96 -0.63
C ILE A 76 15.56 2.94 -1.70
N HIS A 77 16.46 3.30 -2.60
CA HIS A 77 17.04 2.38 -3.57
C HIS A 77 18.56 2.31 -3.45
N GLN A 78 19.12 1.14 -3.73
CA GLN A 78 20.55 0.96 -3.75
C GLN A 78 21.09 1.47 -5.08
N HIS A 79 22.10 2.32 -5.05
CA HIS A 79 22.71 2.90 -6.24
C HIS A 79 24.21 2.55 -6.28
N ASN A 80 24.57 1.57 -7.12
CA ASN A 80 25.92 1.01 -7.18
C ASN A 80 27.00 2.05 -7.57
N LEU A 81 26.60 3.14 -8.22
CA LEU A 81 27.51 4.20 -8.68
C LEU A 81 27.44 5.47 -7.82
N ILE A 82 26.85 5.42 -6.62
CA ILE A 82 26.74 6.62 -5.76
C ILE A 82 28.10 7.25 -5.42
N HIS A 83 29.18 6.46 -5.46
CA HIS A 83 30.55 6.95 -5.30
C HIS A 83 31.12 7.65 -6.54
N ARG A 84 30.58 7.38 -7.73
CA ARG A 84 31.08 7.94 -9.00
C ARG A 84 30.40 9.26 -9.34
N HIS A 85 29.16 9.47 -8.89
CA HIS A 85 28.45 10.74 -9.05
C HIS A 85 28.75 11.64 -7.84
N SER A 86 29.84 12.42 -7.92
CA SER A 86 30.24 13.48 -6.97
C SER A 86 29.90 13.20 -5.48
N LEU A 87 30.89 12.63 -4.78
CA LEU A 87 30.89 12.46 -3.32
C LEU A 87 30.57 13.75 -2.56
N ASP A 88 30.74 14.92 -3.16
CA ASP A 88 30.50 16.25 -2.56
C ASP A 88 29.05 16.47 -2.14
N SER A 89 28.16 15.55 -2.52
CA SER A 89 26.73 15.65 -2.30
C SER A 89 26.14 14.63 -1.35
N ALA A 90 26.82 13.50 -1.15
CA ALA A 90 26.31 12.37 -0.37
C ALA A 90 26.87 12.43 1.04
N ASP A 91 26.00 12.28 2.03
CA ASP A 91 26.40 12.25 3.42
C ASP A 91 26.36 10.84 3.95
N ARG A 92 27.33 10.52 4.81
CA ARG A 92 27.36 9.26 5.53
C ARG A 92 26.51 9.40 6.80
N GLY A 93 25.62 8.45 7.02
CA GLY A 93 24.77 8.44 8.21
C GLY A 93 23.66 7.39 8.17
N PRO A 94 22.76 7.41 9.15
CA PRO A 94 21.59 6.56 9.14
C PRO A 94 20.68 6.87 7.94
N LEU A 95 19.95 5.85 7.48
CA LEU A 95 19.05 5.92 6.32
C LEU A 95 17.69 6.53 6.69
N ASN A 96 17.70 7.70 7.33
CA ASN A 96 16.55 8.44 7.80
C ASN A 96 16.72 9.94 7.54
N LEU A 97 15.65 10.73 7.65
CA LEU A 97 15.77 12.19 7.66
C LEU A 97 16.55 12.62 8.92
N PRO A 98 17.70 13.32 8.81
CA PRO A 98 18.50 13.72 9.96
C PRO A 98 17.91 14.97 10.67
N LEU A 99 16.74 14.78 11.28
CA LEU A 99 15.94 15.83 11.92
C LEU A 99 16.57 16.31 13.24
N GLY A 100 16.71 17.62 13.38
CA GLY A 100 17.16 18.31 14.60
C GLY A 100 16.00 18.83 15.46
N PRO A 101 16.24 19.22 16.71
CA PRO A 101 15.20 19.76 17.61
C PRO A 101 14.51 21.03 17.11
N SER A 102 15.25 21.87 16.36
CA SER A 102 14.76 23.12 15.76
C SER A 102 14.02 22.90 14.45
N ASP A 103 14.17 21.72 13.83
CA ASP A 103 13.59 21.46 12.52
C ASP A 103 12.06 21.42 12.63
N ARG A 104 11.38 21.99 11.63
CA ARG A 104 9.93 21.96 11.49
C ARG A 104 9.61 21.47 10.09
N LEU A 105 9.02 20.28 10.02
CA LEU A 105 8.51 19.76 8.77
C LEU A 105 7.37 20.66 8.29
N PRO A 106 7.16 20.75 6.97
CA PRO A 106 5.98 21.38 6.44
C PRO A 106 4.71 20.74 7.02
N PRO A 107 3.57 21.44 6.95
CA PRO A 107 2.30 20.95 7.49
C PRO A 107 1.73 19.80 6.65
N LEU A 108 2.36 18.63 6.75
CA LEU A 108 2.02 17.43 5.98
C LEU A 108 0.61 16.93 6.31
N GLU A 109 -0.12 16.60 5.25
CA GLU A 109 -1.42 15.94 5.30
C GLU A 109 -1.28 14.43 5.09
N GLN A 110 -0.25 14.01 4.34
CA GLN A 110 0.06 12.61 4.08
C GLN A 110 1.56 12.35 4.19
N LEU A 111 1.92 11.30 4.93
CA LEU A 111 3.28 10.77 5.01
C LEU A 111 3.29 9.28 4.69
N THR A 112 4.10 8.91 3.71
CA THR A 112 4.29 7.52 3.29
C THR A 112 5.77 7.14 3.38
N ILE A 113 6.11 6.10 4.13
CA ILE A 113 7.48 5.58 4.23
C ILE A 113 7.48 4.14 3.69
N LYS A 114 7.99 3.97 2.47
CA LYS A 114 8.01 2.69 1.74
C LYS A 114 9.26 1.85 2.05
N ALA A 115 10.31 2.50 2.56
CA ALA A 115 11.61 1.88 2.70
C ALA A 115 11.74 1.03 3.97
N GLN A 116 11.96 -0.27 3.80
CA GLN A 116 12.22 -1.20 4.90
C GLN A 116 13.51 -0.90 5.66
N SER A 117 14.48 -0.24 5.02
CA SER A 117 15.74 0.16 5.65
C SER A 117 15.68 1.53 6.33
N TYR A 118 14.50 2.16 6.40
CA TYR A 118 14.32 3.41 7.12
C TYR A 118 14.34 3.12 8.62
N ASP A 119 15.23 3.79 9.37
CA ASP A 119 15.31 3.58 10.81
C ASP A 119 14.03 4.10 11.49
N MET A 120 13.31 3.19 12.15
CA MET A 120 12.09 3.47 12.90
C MET A 120 12.32 3.30 14.40
N SER A 121 13.56 3.50 14.87
CA SER A 121 13.90 3.55 16.29
C SER A 121 13.01 4.54 17.05
N GLU A 122 12.82 4.29 18.35
CA GLU A 122 12.03 5.18 19.20
C GLU A 122 12.61 6.60 19.25
N VAL A 123 13.94 6.73 19.24
CA VAL A 123 14.64 8.03 19.20
C VAL A 123 14.24 8.80 17.95
N HIS A 124 14.29 8.16 16.78
CA HIS A 124 13.90 8.79 15.52
C HIS A 124 12.42 9.12 15.48
N CYS A 125 11.54 8.22 15.93
CA CYS A 125 10.10 8.45 15.97
C CYS A 125 9.74 9.65 16.86
N ARG A 126 10.38 9.82 18.02
CA ARG A 126 10.16 10.98 18.90
C ARG A 126 10.63 12.27 18.24
N ARG A 127 11.75 12.24 17.51
CA ARG A 127 12.23 13.39 16.76
C ARG A 127 11.25 13.77 15.65
N LEU A 128 10.78 12.79 14.88
CA LEU A 128 9.78 12.97 13.84
C LEU A 128 8.49 13.61 14.41
N LEU A 129 8.01 13.11 15.55
CA LEU A 129 6.84 13.65 16.26
C LEU A 129 7.01 15.13 16.67
N GLN A 130 8.21 15.52 17.11
CA GLN A 130 8.52 16.90 17.52
C GLN A 130 8.55 17.87 16.32
N CYS A 131 9.02 17.40 15.17
CA CYS A 131 9.15 18.24 13.98
C CYS A 131 7.85 18.37 13.18
N MET A 132 6.86 17.51 13.40
CA MET A 132 5.64 17.41 12.57
C MET A 132 4.44 18.18 13.16
N ASP A 133 3.65 18.82 12.28
CA ASP A 133 2.31 19.29 12.64
C ASP A 133 1.30 18.13 12.66
N ARG A 134 1.14 17.55 13.85
CA ARG A 134 0.26 16.40 14.12
C ARG A 134 -1.22 16.67 13.84
N LYS A 135 -1.66 17.93 13.90
CA LYS A 135 -3.06 18.29 13.69
C LYS A 135 -3.45 18.24 12.22
N ARG A 136 -2.48 18.23 11.30
CA ARG A 136 -2.77 18.22 9.86
C ARG A 136 -2.66 16.86 9.20
N LEU A 137 -1.93 15.94 9.83
CA LEU A 137 -1.72 14.61 9.28
C LEU A 137 -3.03 13.80 9.28
N ARG A 138 -3.43 13.34 8.09
CA ARG A 138 -4.66 12.58 7.84
C ARG A 138 -4.40 11.18 7.31
N CYS A 139 -3.30 11.00 6.60
CA CYS A 139 -2.92 9.73 6.00
C CYS A 139 -1.49 9.33 6.39
N LEU A 140 -1.35 8.10 6.90
CA LEU A 140 -0.08 7.46 7.17
C LEU A 140 0.00 6.14 6.44
N ASP A 141 1.11 5.87 5.75
CA ASP A 141 1.32 4.58 5.10
C ASP A 141 2.78 4.12 5.24
N PHE A 142 2.97 2.95 5.86
CA PHE A 142 4.28 2.31 6.03
C PHE A 142 4.57 1.23 4.98
N ALA A 143 3.76 1.18 3.92
CA ALA A 143 3.81 0.16 2.88
C ALA A 143 3.79 -1.25 3.50
N ASP A 144 4.85 -2.02 3.27
CA ASP A 144 4.96 -3.39 3.75
C ASP A 144 5.53 -3.46 5.18
N PHE A 145 5.88 -2.34 5.83
CA PHE A 145 6.59 -2.34 7.11
C PHE A 145 5.67 -2.27 8.34
N PHE A 146 6.13 -2.84 9.46
CA PHE A 146 5.49 -2.76 10.77
C PHE A 146 6.31 -1.93 11.78
N PRO A 147 6.03 -0.62 11.95
CA PRO A 147 6.84 0.23 12.82
C PRO A 147 6.37 0.21 14.28
N CYS A 148 6.67 -0.85 15.05
CA CYS A 148 6.27 -0.97 16.47
C CYS A 148 6.55 0.31 17.29
N ALA A 149 7.77 0.82 17.19
CA ALA A 149 8.19 2.00 17.95
C ALA A 149 7.47 3.27 17.50
N PHE A 150 7.11 3.40 16.23
CA PHE A 150 6.25 4.50 15.77
C PHE A 150 4.90 4.46 16.47
N PHE A 151 4.23 3.30 16.45
CA PHE A 151 2.93 3.14 17.06
C PHE A 151 2.94 3.40 18.57
N ARG A 152 4.02 3.04 19.26
CA ARG A 152 4.23 3.38 20.68
C ARG A 152 4.36 4.90 20.89
N VAL A 153 5.19 5.58 20.09
CA VAL A 153 5.48 7.01 20.24
C VAL A 153 4.31 7.90 19.84
N PHE A 154 3.58 7.53 18.78
CA PHE A 154 2.48 8.33 18.21
C PHE A 154 1.11 8.02 18.83
N ARG A 155 1.05 7.18 19.87
CA ARG A 155 -0.18 6.87 20.60
C ARG A 155 -0.85 8.15 21.13
N ASP A 156 -2.13 8.34 20.80
CA ASP A 156 -2.93 9.55 21.11
C ASP A 156 -2.39 10.87 20.53
N GLN A 157 -1.39 10.81 19.65
CA GLN A 157 -0.73 12.02 19.15
C GLN A 157 -1.28 12.51 17.81
N LEU A 158 -2.16 11.74 17.14
CA LEU A 158 -2.61 12.00 15.77
C LEU A 158 -4.13 12.17 15.70
N PRO A 159 -4.68 13.31 16.17
CA PRO A 159 -6.11 13.48 16.40
C PRO A 159 -6.96 13.50 15.12
N ASN A 160 -6.36 13.71 13.95
CA ASN A 160 -7.05 13.81 12.66
C ASN A 160 -6.69 12.69 11.68
N LEU A 161 -6.04 11.62 12.15
CA LEU A 161 -5.69 10.48 11.32
C LEU A 161 -6.97 9.75 10.88
N SER A 162 -7.19 9.66 9.56
CA SER A 162 -8.35 9.00 8.98
C SER A 162 -7.99 7.81 8.09
N SER A 163 -6.75 7.72 7.63
CA SER A 163 -6.26 6.66 6.75
C SER A 163 -4.93 6.12 7.27
N LEU A 164 -4.86 4.80 7.47
CA LEU A 164 -3.65 4.12 7.95
C LEU A 164 -3.33 2.90 7.07
N GLY A 165 -2.07 2.82 6.63
CA GLY A 165 -1.51 1.67 5.91
C GLY A 165 -0.28 1.13 6.61
N PHE A 166 -0.19 -0.19 6.77
CA PHE A 166 1.01 -0.86 7.27
C PHE A 166 1.05 -2.31 6.81
N GLY A 167 2.22 -2.92 6.91
CA GLY A 167 2.37 -4.35 6.74
C GLY A 167 2.69 -5.06 8.04
N TYR A 168 2.49 -6.38 8.09
CA TYR A 168 3.04 -7.25 9.12
C TYR A 168 3.42 -8.61 8.52
N PHE A 169 4.50 -9.20 9.02
CA PHE A 169 5.06 -10.44 8.47
C PHE A 169 5.15 -11.51 9.55
N LYS A 170 5.01 -12.77 9.14
CA LYS A 170 5.30 -13.88 10.04
C LYS A 170 6.81 -13.91 10.30
N ALA A 171 7.17 -14.02 11.58
CA ALA A 171 8.54 -14.10 12.11
C ALA A 171 9.47 -15.16 11.49
N THR A 172 8.98 -15.95 10.53
CA THR A 172 9.80 -16.90 9.77
C THR A 172 10.64 -16.24 8.69
N SER A 173 10.31 -15.01 8.29
CA SER A 173 11.20 -14.22 7.44
C SER A 173 12.24 -13.56 8.35
N PRO A 174 13.55 -13.74 8.10
CA PRO A 174 14.61 -13.04 8.84
C PRO A 174 14.52 -11.55 8.53
N CYS A 175 13.60 -10.85 9.20
CA CYS A 175 13.57 -9.40 9.20
C CYS A 175 14.87 -8.93 9.82
N LEU A 176 15.63 -8.12 9.08
CA LEU A 176 16.94 -7.58 9.44
C LEU A 176 16.89 -6.57 10.61
N CYS A 177 15.89 -6.65 11.49
CA CYS A 177 15.89 -5.92 12.74
C CYS A 177 17.07 -6.45 13.56
N THR A 178 18.16 -5.69 13.57
CA THR A 178 19.46 -6.04 14.18
C THR A 178 19.43 -6.15 15.70
N GLU A 179 18.26 -6.22 16.33
CA GLU A 179 18.17 -6.60 17.74
C GLU A 179 18.19 -8.13 17.85
N PRO A 180 19.23 -8.74 18.44
CA PRO A 180 19.36 -10.20 18.58
C PRO A 180 18.39 -10.82 19.59
N ALA A 181 17.34 -10.10 20.01
CA ALA A 181 16.44 -10.52 21.07
C ALA A 181 15.08 -10.92 20.48
N LEU A 182 14.73 -12.20 20.68
CA LEU A 182 13.36 -12.73 20.68
C LEU A 182 12.45 -12.12 19.60
N HIS A 183 12.47 -12.72 18.41
CA HIS A 183 11.52 -12.41 17.35
C HIS A 183 10.12 -12.23 17.99
N PRO A 184 9.54 -11.02 17.96
CA PRO A 184 8.24 -10.82 18.58
C PRO A 184 7.29 -11.79 17.90
N GLN A 185 6.72 -12.69 18.69
CA GLN A 185 5.67 -13.58 18.23
C GLN A 185 4.61 -12.72 17.55
N ILE A 186 3.94 -13.23 16.52
CA ILE A 186 2.86 -12.51 15.80
C ILE A 186 1.89 -11.85 16.80
N SER A 187 1.62 -12.51 17.92
CA SER A 187 0.85 -11.99 19.06
C SER A 187 1.32 -10.64 19.59
N TYR A 188 2.63 -10.39 19.68
CA TYR A 188 3.18 -9.11 20.11
C TYR A 188 2.90 -8.00 19.09
N GLN A 189 3.13 -8.25 17.80
CA GLN A 189 2.84 -7.26 16.75
C GLN A 189 1.36 -6.90 16.72
N ILE A 190 0.51 -7.91 16.82
CA ILE A 190 -0.94 -7.77 16.92
C ILE A 190 -1.33 -6.96 18.15
N SER A 191 -0.75 -7.26 19.32
CA SER A 191 -1.03 -6.48 20.52
C SER A 191 -0.59 -5.02 20.38
N CYS A 192 0.52 -4.75 19.68
CA CYS A 192 0.95 -3.39 19.38
C CYS A 192 -0.03 -2.66 18.43
N ILE A 193 -0.56 -3.36 17.42
CA ILE A 193 -1.60 -2.83 16.51
C ILE A 193 -2.85 -2.47 17.30
N ALA A 194 -3.39 -3.44 18.04
CA ALA A 194 -4.60 -3.27 18.84
C ALA A 194 -4.44 -2.09 19.81
N ASN A 195 -3.34 -2.08 20.57
CA ASN A 195 -3.03 -1.02 21.54
C ASN A 195 -2.79 0.35 20.90
N HIS A 196 -2.45 0.45 19.61
CA HIS A 196 -2.32 1.74 18.93
C HIS A 196 -3.66 2.21 18.37
N LEU A 197 -4.40 1.29 17.74
CA LEU A 197 -5.66 1.59 17.09
C LEU A 197 -6.76 1.99 18.09
N ASP A 198 -6.73 1.45 19.31
CA ASP A 198 -7.61 1.88 20.41
C ASP A 198 -7.59 3.40 20.68
N PHE A 199 -6.43 4.02 20.45
CA PHE A 199 -6.13 5.43 20.72
C PHE A 199 -6.10 6.27 19.44
N THR A 200 -6.29 5.63 18.31
CA THR A 200 -6.43 6.32 17.03
C THR A 200 -7.87 6.84 16.92
N PRO A 201 -8.08 8.06 16.39
CA PRO A 201 -9.41 8.53 16.02
C PRO A 201 -10.12 7.53 15.12
N ALA A 202 -11.43 7.71 14.96
CA ALA A 202 -12.28 6.91 14.09
C ALA A 202 -11.73 6.84 12.64
N LEU A 203 -10.95 5.79 12.35
CA LEU A 203 -10.35 5.54 11.04
C LEU A 203 -11.46 5.30 10.01
N LYS A 204 -11.29 5.91 8.83
CA LYS A 204 -12.15 5.73 7.66
C LYS A 204 -11.58 4.72 6.70
N GLU A 205 -10.25 4.64 6.61
CA GLU A 205 -9.54 3.77 5.67
C GLU A 205 -8.42 3.00 6.39
N LEU A 206 -8.34 1.70 6.11
CA LEU A 206 -7.31 0.83 6.64
C LEU A 206 -6.73 -0.03 5.51
N THR A 207 -5.41 -0.01 5.36
CA THR A 207 -4.67 -0.91 4.46
C THR A 207 -3.76 -1.80 5.27
N VAL A 208 -3.97 -3.11 5.18
CA VAL A 208 -3.17 -4.12 5.85
C VAL A 208 -2.45 -4.94 4.79
N ARG A 209 -1.11 -4.98 4.87
CA ARG A 209 -0.26 -5.77 3.96
C ARG A 209 0.32 -6.95 4.71
N ALA A 210 -0.24 -8.13 4.52
CA ALA A 210 0.19 -9.31 5.27
C ALA A 210 0.53 -10.46 4.34
N GLU A 211 1.46 -11.30 4.80
CA GLU A 211 1.71 -12.58 4.16
C GLU A 211 0.48 -13.50 4.21
N HIS A 212 -0.24 -13.44 5.32
CA HIS A 212 -1.40 -14.26 5.56
C HIS A 212 -2.49 -13.38 6.19
N HIS A 213 -3.62 -13.27 5.50
CA HIS A 213 -4.83 -12.66 6.03
C HIS A 213 -5.69 -13.76 6.62
N ARG A 214 -5.67 -13.87 7.94
CA ARG A 214 -6.58 -14.73 8.70
C ARG A 214 -7.64 -13.83 9.32
N LEU A 215 -8.78 -13.71 8.65
CA LEU A 215 -9.88 -12.87 9.12
C LEU A 215 -10.67 -13.52 10.28
N ASP A 216 -10.45 -14.81 10.53
CA ASP A 216 -10.96 -15.58 11.67
C ASP A 216 -10.17 -15.36 12.97
N VAL A 217 -8.98 -14.77 12.86
CA VAL A 217 -8.05 -14.51 13.97
C VAL A 217 -7.71 -13.02 14.01
N ASP A 218 -7.12 -12.56 15.09
CA ASP A 218 -6.49 -11.26 15.26
C ASP A 218 -5.81 -10.71 13.98
N PRO A 219 -5.78 -9.38 13.77
CA PRO A 219 -6.17 -8.32 14.72
C PRO A 219 -7.62 -7.81 14.57
N TRP A 220 -8.48 -8.48 13.80
CA TRP A 220 -9.77 -7.90 13.39
C TRP A 220 -10.77 -7.67 14.53
N PRO A 221 -10.94 -8.58 15.50
CA PRO A 221 -11.80 -8.31 16.66
C PRO A 221 -11.41 -7.02 17.39
N GLU A 222 -10.12 -6.83 17.65
CA GLU A 222 -9.59 -5.66 18.36
C GLU A 222 -9.78 -4.38 17.55
N ILE A 223 -9.48 -4.41 16.26
CA ILE A 223 -9.67 -3.27 15.35
C ILE A 223 -11.15 -2.87 15.28
N SER A 224 -12.04 -3.86 15.18
CA SER A 224 -13.48 -3.63 15.09
C SER A 224 -14.02 -2.92 16.34
N ARG A 225 -13.53 -3.25 17.54
CA ARG A 225 -14.00 -2.64 18.79
C ARG A 225 -13.97 -1.10 18.75
N LYS A 226 -12.97 -0.51 18.08
CA LYS A 226 -12.83 0.94 17.95
C LYS A 226 -13.37 1.48 16.62
N HIS A 227 -13.14 0.78 15.52
CA HIS A 227 -13.33 1.31 14.17
C HIS A 227 -14.53 0.71 13.42
N ARG A 228 -15.35 -0.12 14.08
CA ARG A 228 -16.54 -0.75 13.50
C ARG A 228 -17.45 0.23 12.78
N ASP A 229 -17.75 1.35 13.43
CA ASP A 229 -18.75 2.31 12.93
C ASP A 229 -18.16 3.36 11.96
N SER A 230 -16.83 3.45 11.87
CA SER A 230 -16.14 4.48 11.11
C SER A 230 -15.46 3.96 9.85
N LEU A 231 -15.07 2.69 9.82
CA LEU A 231 -14.27 2.14 8.74
C LEU A 231 -15.14 1.95 7.49
N THR A 232 -14.84 2.72 6.45
CA THR A 232 -15.56 2.71 5.18
C THR A 232 -14.75 2.08 4.05
N LYS A 233 -13.42 2.00 4.19
CA LYS A 233 -12.53 1.37 3.23
C LYS A 233 -11.55 0.42 3.92
N LEU A 234 -11.47 -0.80 3.41
CA LEU A 234 -10.53 -1.82 3.85
C LEU A 234 -9.78 -2.37 2.64
N ALA A 235 -8.46 -2.41 2.74
CA ALA A 235 -7.58 -2.99 1.75
C ALA A 235 -6.74 -4.09 2.38
N LEU A 236 -6.92 -5.34 1.94
CA LEU A 236 -6.16 -6.51 2.35
C LEU A 236 -5.20 -6.87 1.21
N MET A 237 -3.96 -6.43 1.34
CA MET A 237 -2.97 -6.48 0.26
C MET A 237 -1.88 -7.49 0.56
N THR A 238 -1.21 -7.93 -0.49
CA THR A 238 0.00 -8.75 -0.35
C THR A 238 1.24 -7.85 -0.39
N PRO A 239 2.23 -8.06 0.51
CA PRO A 239 3.49 -7.35 0.46
C PRO A 239 4.18 -7.50 -0.90
N LYS A 240 4.74 -6.40 -1.42
CA LYS A 240 5.43 -6.41 -2.73
C LYS A 240 6.76 -7.18 -2.70
N SER A 241 7.34 -7.32 -1.51
CA SER A 241 8.69 -7.87 -1.31
C SER A 241 8.74 -9.40 -1.24
N VAL A 242 7.60 -10.08 -1.12
CA VAL A 242 7.59 -11.51 -0.83
C VAL A 242 7.32 -12.30 -2.10
N THR A 243 8.17 -13.32 -2.32
CA THR A 243 7.88 -14.36 -3.31
C THR A 243 6.60 -15.07 -2.88
N LEU A 244 5.58 -15.11 -3.74
CA LEU A 244 4.21 -15.57 -3.47
C LEU A 244 4.11 -17.08 -3.11
N LYS A 245 5.25 -17.75 -2.92
CA LYS A 245 5.42 -19.18 -2.67
C LYS A 245 4.62 -19.76 -1.50
N ARG A 246 4.02 -18.94 -0.62
CA ARG A 246 3.30 -19.40 0.59
C ARG A 246 2.05 -18.61 0.95
N TYR A 247 1.51 -17.76 0.08
CA TYR A 247 0.32 -16.98 0.41
C TYR A 247 -0.98 -17.73 0.19
N ASP A 248 -1.65 -18.05 1.29
CA ASP A 248 -3.03 -18.51 1.29
C ASP A 248 -3.84 -17.45 2.04
N MET A 249 -4.59 -16.64 1.29
CA MET A 249 -5.71 -15.91 1.88
C MET A 249 -6.81 -16.92 2.10
N ASN A 250 -7.25 -17.09 3.34
CA ASN A 250 -8.41 -17.93 3.64
C ASN A 250 -9.70 -17.10 3.43
N PRO A 251 -10.46 -17.32 2.35
CA PRO A 251 -11.67 -16.54 2.09
C PRO A 251 -12.76 -16.78 3.14
N SER A 252 -12.72 -17.89 3.89
CA SER A 252 -13.77 -18.23 4.84
C SER A 252 -13.93 -17.22 5.97
N GLY A 253 -12.91 -16.41 6.25
CA GLY A 253 -13.04 -15.32 7.22
C GLY A 253 -13.66 -14.03 6.66
N LEU A 254 -13.86 -13.90 5.33
CA LEU A 254 -14.51 -12.73 4.72
C LEU A 254 -15.94 -12.56 5.21
N VAL A 255 -16.63 -13.65 5.56
CA VAL A 255 -17.97 -13.66 6.15
C VAL A 255 -18.06 -12.86 7.45
N ARG A 256 -16.92 -12.62 8.12
CA ARG A 256 -16.84 -11.87 9.37
C ARG A 256 -16.68 -10.37 9.17
N LEU A 257 -16.24 -9.92 7.99
CA LEU A 257 -16.09 -8.49 7.69
C LEU A 257 -17.37 -7.68 7.96
N PRO A 258 -18.58 -8.13 7.59
CA PRO A 258 -19.79 -7.38 7.91
C PRO A 258 -20.10 -7.31 9.41
N ILE A 259 -19.65 -8.29 10.20
CA ILE A 259 -19.75 -8.25 11.67
C ILE A 259 -18.80 -7.17 12.21
N TYR A 260 -17.56 -7.15 11.72
CA TYR A 260 -16.52 -6.22 12.15
C TYR A 260 -16.74 -4.78 11.66
N PHE A 261 -17.19 -4.60 10.42
CA PHE A 261 -17.26 -3.32 9.71
C PHE A 261 -18.56 -3.23 8.89
N PRO A 262 -19.72 -3.06 9.55
CA PRO A 262 -21.03 -3.07 8.88
C PRO A 262 -21.22 -1.91 7.88
N TYR A 263 -20.44 -0.84 8.01
CA TYR A 263 -20.47 0.33 7.12
C TYR A 263 -19.37 0.31 6.06
N LEU A 264 -18.73 -0.83 5.83
CA LEU A 264 -17.70 -0.96 4.81
C LEU A 264 -18.29 -0.72 3.41
N GLN A 265 -17.78 0.31 2.73
CA GLN A 265 -18.21 0.72 1.39
C GLN A 265 -17.24 0.29 0.29
N SER A 266 -15.96 0.16 0.62
CA SER A 266 -14.91 -0.22 -0.31
C SER A 266 -14.09 -1.36 0.27
N LEU A 267 -14.01 -2.46 -0.46
CA LEU A 267 -13.14 -3.59 -0.12
C LEU A 267 -12.16 -3.82 -1.27
N GLU A 268 -10.87 -3.78 -0.96
CA GLU A 268 -9.80 -4.12 -1.88
C GLU A 268 -9.08 -5.39 -1.39
N LEU A 269 -8.93 -6.39 -2.26
CA LEU A 269 -8.34 -7.69 -1.93
C LEU A 269 -7.23 -8.02 -2.93
N ASP A 270 -6.05 -8.37 -2.45
CA ASP A 270 -5.05 -9.09 -3.24
C ASP A 270 -5.20 -10.60 -3.03
N LEU A 271 -5.71 -11.28 -4.06
CA LEU A 271 -5.85 -12.73 -4.10
C LEU A 271 -4.65 -13.32 -4.82
N THR A 272 -3.63 -13.69 -4.05
CA THR A 272 -2.46 -14.35 -4.61
C THR A 272 -2.81 -15.74 -5.10
N MET A 273 -2.60 -15.98 -6.39
CA MET A 273 -2.80 -17.29 -7.00
C MET A 273 -1.54 -18.14 -6.79
N GLN A 274 -1.49 -18.94 -5.72
CA GLN A 274 -0.40 -19.90 -5.54
C GLN A 274 -0.41 -20.99 -6.63
N ARG A 275 0.80 -21.39 -7.02
CA ARG A 275 1.19 -22.64 -7.72
C ARG A 275 0.10 -23.23 -8.63
N TRP A 276 0.20 -22.85 -9.89
CA TRP A 276 -0.40 -23.40 -11.12
C TRP A 276 -0.70 -24.91 -11.18
N LEU A 277 0.01 -25.71 -10.38
CA LEU A 277 -0.03 -27.17 -10.37
C LEU A 277 -1.00 -27.75 -9.35
N ARG A 278 -1.38 -27.01 -8.31
CA ARG A 278 -2.48 -27.45 -7.45
C ARG A 278 -3.76 -26.86 -8.01
N PRO A 279 -4.85 -27.64 -8.14
CA PRO A 279 -6.16 -27.08 -8.38
C PRO A 279 -6.42 -26.12 -7.23
N PHE A 280 -6.22 -24.83 -7.49
CA PHE A 280 -6.63 -23.76 -6.60
C PHE A 280 -8.13 -23.95 -6.40
N SER A 281 -8.55 -24.52 -5.28
CA SER A 281 -9.95 -24.72 -5.00
C SER A 281 -10.49 -23.39 -4.50
N TRP A 282 -10.91 -22.58 -5.46
CA TRP A 282 -12.24 -22.01 -5.29
C TRP A 282 -13.21 -23.18 -5.45
N ASP A 283 -13.18 -24.10 -4.50
CA ASP A 283 -14.20 -25.13 -4.40
C ASP A 283 -15.54 -24.42 -4.20
N SER A 284 -16.61 -25.19 -4.33
CA SER A 284 -17.93 -24.72 -3.92
C SER A 284 -17.88 -24.05 -2.54
N GLN A 285 -17.01 -24.48 -1.63
CA GLN A 285 -16.89 -23.90 -0.30
C GLN A 285 -16.38 -22.45 -0.31
N ALA A 286 -15.28 -22.14 -1.00
CA ALA A 286 -14.79 -20.76 -1.08
C ALA A 286 -15.77 -19.82 -1.80
N LEU A 287 -16.54 -20.33 -2.76
CA LEU A 287 -17.63 -19.57 -3.40
C LEU A 287 -18.83 -19.41 -2.46
N SER A 288 -19.16 -20.42 -1.65
CA SER A 288 -20.17 -20.31 -0.60
C SER A 288 -19.71 -19.39 0.55
N ASP A 289 -18.41 -19.28 0.80
CA ASP A 289 -17.88 -18.28 1.73
C ASP A 289 -18.05 -16.85 1.18
N LEU A 290 -18.19 -16.69 -0.14
CA LEU A 290 -18.63 -15.41 -0.71
C LEU A 290 -20.12 -15.14 -0.48
N GLU A 291 -20.93 -16.13 -0.09
CA GLU A 291 -22.32 -15.87 0.31
C GLU A 291 -22.37 -14.95 1.54
N GLY A 292 -21.33 -14.93 2.37
CA GLY A 292 -21.19 -13.96 3.47
C GLY A 292 -21.20 -12.49 3.02
N PHE A 293 -20.98 -12.19 1.74
CA PHE A 293 -21.09 -10.83 1.19
C PHE A 293 -22.53 -10.30 1.19
N GLU A 294 -23.56 -11.15 1.31
CA GLU A 294 -24.96 -10.70 1.52
C GLU A 294 -25.10 -9.78 2.72
N GLN A 295 -24.23 -9.97 3.72
CA GLN A 295 -24.25 -9.21 4.95
C GLN A 295 -23.52 -7.85 4.79
N LEU A 296 -22.70 -7.68 3.74
CA LEU A 296 -22.01 -6.42 3.41
C LEU A 296 -22.95 -5.47 2.63
N ARG A 297 -24.11 -5.16 3.21
CA ARG A 297 -25.14 -4.31 2.57
C ARG A 297 -24.65 -2.91 2.17
N SER A 298 -23.61 -2.43 2.84
CA SER A 298 -23.01 -1.12 2.60
C SER A 298 -21.97 -1.12 1.47
N LEU A 299 -21.53 -2.29 0.99
CA LEU A 299 -20.43 -2.41 0.04
C LEU A 299 -20.85 -1.88 -1.33
N ARG A 300 -20.13 -0.88 -1.80
CA ARG A 300 -20.33 -0.22 -3.10
C ARG A 300 -19.23 -0.53 -4.10
N TYR A 301 -18.01 -0.70 -3.60
CA TYR A 301 -16.81 -0.88 -4.40
C TYR A 301 -16.09 -2.15 -3.97
N LEU A 302 -15.90 -3.08 -4.91
CA LEU A 302 -15.12 -4.28 -4.71
C LEU A 302 -13.98 -4.31 -5.72
N HIS A 303 -12.73 -4.27 -5.25
CA HIS A 303 -11.56 -4.40 -6.11
C HIS A 303 -10.78 -5.66 -5.74
N ILE A 304 -10.70 -6.60 -6.67
CA ILE A 304 -9.93 -7.83 -6.51
C ILE A 304 -8.74 -7.77 -7.47
N SER A 305 -7.54 -7.90 -6.93
CA SER A 305 -6.29 -7.95 -7.66
C SER A 305 -5.68 -9.33 -7.47
N ALA A 306 -5.43 -10.03 -8.57
CA ALA A 306 -4.88 -11.38 -8.56
C ALA A 306 -3.53 -11.39 -9.27
N PRO A 307 -2.43 -11.10 -8.55
CA PRO A 307 -1.09 -11.16 -9.12
C PRO A 307 -0.72 -12.61 -9.44
N LEU A 308 -0.21 -12.79 -10.66
CA LEU A 308 0.38 -14.02 -11.16
C LEU A 308 1.89 -14.01 -10.90
N GLU A 309 2.40 -14.95 -10.11
CA GLU A 309 3.83 -15.04 -9.81
C GLU A 309 4.61 -15.56 -11.02
N ASN A 310 5.39 -14.68 -11.64
CA ASN A 310 6.44 -15.12 -12.54
C ASN A 310 7.72 -15.36 -11.73
N ASN A 311 8.15 -16.61 -11.56
CA ASN A 311 9.38 -16.99 -10.84
C ASN A 311 10.68 -16.58 -11.58
N GLY A 312 10.63 -15.57 -12.44
CA GLY A 312 11.72 -15.15 -13.31
C GLY A 312 11.97 -16.08 -14.50
N THR A 313 11.30 -17.24 -14.56
CA THR A 313 11.31 -18.13 -15.73
C THR A 313 10.26 -17.66 -16.72
N LEU A 314 10.65 -17.35 -17.95
CA LEU A 314 9.72 -17.09 -19.06
C LEU A 314 8.59 -18.11 -19.01
N ILE A 315 7.37 -17.63 -18.75
CA ILE A 315 6.19 -18.48 -18.75
C ILE A 315 6.04 -18.97 -20.19
N PRO A 316 6.08 -20.29 -20.45
CA PRO A 316 5.86 -20.79 -21.80
C PRO A 316 4.53 -20.26 -22.33
N SER A 317 4.49 -19.78 -23.58
CA SER A 317 3.29 -19.19 -24.17
C SER A 317 2.05 -20.11 -24.06
N GLY A 318 2.25 -21.43 -24.17
CA GLY A 318 1.20 -22.43 -23.95
C GLY A 318 0.64 -22.46 -22.52
N LEU A 319 1.47 -22.17 -21.50
CA LEU A 319 1.01 -22.04 -20.12
C LEU A 319 0.17 -20.77 -19.94
N VAL A 320 0.55 -19.65 -20.56
CA VAL A 320 -0.25 -18.41 -20.52
C VAL A 320 -1.66 -18.64 -21.06
N PHE A 321 -1.79 -19.37 -22.16
CA PHE A 321 -3.10 -19.70 -22.75
C PHE A 321 -3.95 -20.58 -21.83
N GLU A 322 -3.38 -21.63 -21.25
CA GLU A 322 -4.11 -22.51 -20.32
C GLU A 322 -4.52 -21.77 -19.04
N LEU A 323 -3.65 -20.89 -18.53
CA LEU A 323 -3.95 -20.05 -17.38
C LEU A 323 -5.06 -19.07 -17.67
N ARG A 324 -5.01 -18.41 -18.83
CA ARG A 324 -6.09 -17.55 -19.30
C ARG A 324 -7.41 -18.32 -19.35
N ARG A 325 -7.45 -19.50 -19.98
CA ARG A 325 -8.65 -20.33 -20.09
C ARG A 325 -9.23 -20.71 -18.71
N ARG A 326 -8.38 -21.15 -17.77
CA ARG A 326 -8.81 -21.51 -16.41
C ARG A 326 -9.29 -20.29 -15.61
N THR A 327 -8.60 -19.16 -15.74
CA THR A 327 -8.99 -17.90 -15.12
C THR A 327 -10.33 -17.43 -15.67
N GLU A 328 -10.55 -17.48 -16.99
CA GLU A 328 -11.81 -17.14 -17.63
C GLU A 328 -12.96 -18.05 -17.14
N GLN A 329 -12.76 -19.37 -17.06
CA GLN A 329 -13.77 -20.31 -16.53
C GLN A 329 -14.12 -20.02 -15.07
N ARG A 330 -13.12 -19.72 -14.25
CA ARG A 330 -13.32 -19.38 -12.83
C ARG A 330 -13.98 -18.02 -12.66
N MET A 331 -13.62 -17.06 -13.50
CA MET A 331 -14.27 -15.75 -13.53
C MET A 331 -15.70 -15.85 -14.00
N HIS A 332 -16.00 -16.75 -14.94
CA HIS A 332 -17.37 -17.06 -15.31
C HIS A 332 -18.13 -17.59 -14.08
N LYS A 333 -17.57 -18.56 -13.36
CA LYS A 333 -18.20 -19.10 -12.14
C LYS A 333 -18.33 -18.04 -11.03
N PHE A 334 -17.30 -17.23 -10.80
CA PHE A 334 -17.33 -16.10 -9.87
C PHE A 334 -18.43 -15.12 -10.28
N SER A 335 -18.48 -14.75 -11.56
CA SER A 335 -19.49 -13.83 -12.08
C SER A 335 -20.88 -14.42 -11.95
N GLN A 336 -21.10 -15.71 -12.24
CA GLN A 336 -22.38 -16.38 -12.03
C GLN A 336 -22.80 -16.33 -10.57
N VAL A 337 -21.91 -16.74 -9.65
CA VAL A 337 -22.17 -16.63 -8.21
C VAL A 337 -22.42 -15.18 -7.79
N PHE A 338 -21.74 -14.21 -8.39
CA PHE A 338 -21.88 -12.78 -8.09
C PHE A 338 -23.13 -12.13 -8.73
N TYR A 339 -23.64 -12.66 -9.85
CA TYR A 339 -24.80 -12.16 -10.60
C TYR A 339 -26.11 -12.84 -10.18
N GLU A 340 -26.08 -14.15 -9.96
CA GLU A 340 -27.26 -14.98 -9.63
C GLU A 340 -27.69 -14.77 -8.18
N SER A 341 -26.77 -14.33 -7.35
CA SER A 341 -27.03 -13.88 -6.00
C SER A 341 -27.59 -12.46 -5.97
N HIS A 342 -28.41 -12.18 -4.96
CA HIS A 342 -29.00 -10.85 -4.75
C HIS A 342 -27.95 -9.78 -4.34
N TYR A 343 -26.64 -10.10 -4.34
CA TYR A 343 -25.54 -9.23 -3.92
C TYR A 343 -25.48 -7.90 -4.71
N LEU A 344 -25.93 -7.91 -5.98
CA LEU A 344 -25.85 -6.76 -6.89
C LEU A 344 -26.89 -5.66 -6.69
N ALA A 345 -27.79 -5.81 -5.72
CA ALA A 345 -28.68 -4.71 -5.39
C ALA A 345 -27.89 -3.44 -5.01
N HIS A 346 -26.73 -3.59 -4.35
CA HIS A 346 -26.02 -2.48 -3.71
C HIS A 346 -24.61 -2.19 -4.23
N VAL A 347 -23.93 -3.16 -4.86
CA VAL A 347 -22.60 -2.94 -5.44
C VAL A 347 -22.71 -2.04 -6.68
N ALA A 348 -22.06 -0.88 -6.63
CA ALA A 348 -22.00 0.08 -7.73
C ALA A 348 -20.93 -0.32 -8.74
N GLU A 349 -19.78 -0.77 -8.26
CA GLU A 349 -18.62 -1.13 -9.08
C GLU A 349 -17.89 -2.34 -8.50
N ALA A 350 -17.58 -3.31 -9.36
CA ALA A 350 -16.66 -4.39 -9.03
C ALA A 350 -15.60 -4.51 -10.13
N THR A 351 -14.33 -4.47 -9.74
CA THR A 351 -13.20 -4.63 -10.64
C THR A 351 -12.40 -5.85 -10.23
N VAL A 352 -12.19 -6.79 -11.14
CA VAL A 352 -11.29 -7.93 -10.94
C VAL A 352 -10.18 -7.89 -11.97
N ARG A 353 -8.93 -7.81 -11.52
CA ARG A 353 -7.75 -7.68 -12.37
C ARG A 353 -6.80 -8.84 -12.15
N PHE A 354 -6.41 -9.49 -13.24
CA PHE A 354 -5.34 -10.47 -13.23
C PHE A 354 -4.16 -9.94 -14.02
N TRP A 355 -3.00 -10.01 -13.41
CA TRP A 355 -1.83 -9.35 -13.93
C TRP A 355 -0.55 -10.06 -13.49
N TRP A 356 0.52 -9.96 -14.27
CA TRP A 356 1.85 -10.44 -13.91
C TRP A 356 2.89 -9.32 -14.03
N TRP A 357 4.08 -9.55 -13.48
CA TRP A 357 5.23 -8.69 -13.73
C TRP A 357 6.06 -9.24 -14.90
N GLU A 358 6.31 -8.40 -15.89
CA GLU A 358 7.24 -8.67 -17.00
C GLU A 358 8.24 -7.53 -17.08
N ARG A 359 9.53 -7.82 -16.87
CA ARG A 359 10.62 -6.83 -16.95
C ARG A 359 10.34 -5.53 -16.17
N HIS A 360 9.83 -5.65 -14.94
CA HIS A 360 9.41 -4.53 -14.06
C HIS A 360 8.15 -3.74 -14.49
N HIS A 361 7.47 -4.18 -15.55
CA HIS A 361 6.17 -3.64 -15.94
C HIS A 361 5.06 -4.59 -15.52
N ARG A 362 3.98 -4.02 -15.00
CA ARG A 362 2.75 -4.77 -14.77
C ARG A 362 2.07 -5.01 -16.12
N LYS A 363 1.86 -6.27 -16.47
CA LYS A 363 1.09 -6.70 -17.63
C LYS A 363 -0.24 -7.25 -17.16
N GLU A 364 -1.31 -6.62 -17.58
CA GLU A 364 -2.66 -7.08 -17.32
C GLU A 364 -3.10 -7.93 -18.50
N PHE A 365 -3.56 -9.15 -18.25
CA PHE A 365 -4.04 -10.03 -19.32
C PHE A 365 -5.54 -10.29 -19.23
N PHE A 366 -6.13 -9.96 -18.08
CA PHE A 366 -7.56 -10.02 -17.89
C PHE A 366 -8.02 -8.95 -16.92
N ARG A 367 -9.05 -8.23 -17.34
CA ARG A 367 -9.77 -7.27 -16.52
C ARG A 367 -11.25 -7.50 -16.71
N PHE A 368 -11.94 -7.62 -15.59
CA PHE A 368 -13.39 -7.66 -15.52
C PHE A 368 -13.84 -6.43 -14.75
N ASP A 369 -14.58 -5.56 -15.42
CA ASP A 369 -15.22 -4.42 -14.80
C ASP A 369 -16.73 -4.64 -14.84
N TYR A 370 -17.35 -4.61 -13.68
CA TYR A 370 -18.78 -4.50 -13.52
C TYR A 370 -19.10 -3.12 -12.99
N ALA A 371 -19.97 -2.39 -13.69
CA ALA A 371 -20.50 -1.11 -13.24
C ALA A 371 -22.01 -1.12 -13.39
N LYS A 372 -22.73 -0.85 -12.30
CA LYS A 372 -24.18 -0.69 -12.33
C LYS A 372 -24.52 0.70 -12.86
N TYR A 373 -24.69 0.81 -14.18
CA TYR A 373 -25.19 2.05 -14.77
C TYR A 373 -26.63 2.28 -14.32
N ALA A 374 -26.87 3.38 -13.60
CA ALA A 374 -28.20 3.85 -13.28
C ALA A 374 -28.96 4.17 -14.58
N GLY A 375 -29.72 3.20 -15.11
CA GLY A 375 -30.61 3.39 -16.26
C GLY A 375 -30.48 2.42 -17.42
N CYS A 376 -29.49 1.52 -17.46
CA CYS A 376 -29.35 0.56 -18.57
C CYS A 376 -29.64 -0.87 -18.09
N LYS A 377 -30.87 -1.35 -18.32
CA LYS A 377 -31.34 -2.69 -17.89
C LYS A 377 -30.65 -3.87 -18.59
N SER A 378 -29.70 -3.68 -19.52
CA SER A 378 -29.26 -4.79 -20.38
C SER A 378 -27.83 -4.72 -20.95
N SER A 379 -26.96 -3.79 -20.52
CA SER A 379 -25.59 -3.72 -21.08
C SER A 379 -24.52 -4.06 -20.04
N CYS A 380 -24.40 -5.36 -19.72
CA CYS A 380 -23.15 -5.88 -19.18
C CYS A 380 -22.16 -5.97 -20.36
N ARG A 381 -21.33 -4.95 -20.57
CA ARG A 381 -20.23 -5.06 -21.52
C ARG A 381 -19.09 -5.78 -20.82
N THR A 382 -18.93 -7.07 -21.09
CA THR A 382 -17.64 -7.74 -20.88
C THR A 382 -16.66 -7.14 -21.88
N CYS A 383 -16.03 -6.03 -21.53
CA CYS A 383 -14.90 -5.51 -22.30
C CYS A 383 -13.69 -6.42 -22.04
N ILE A 384 -13.66 -7.59 -22.69
CA ILE A 384 -12.40 -8.32 -22.85
C ILE A 384 -11.56 -7.47 -23.80
N GLN A 385 -10.77 -6.53 -23.27
CA GLN A 385 -9.73 -5.90 -24.07
C GLN A 385 -8.74 -6.99 -24.46
N ARG A 386 -8.88 -7.50 -25.68
CA ARG A 386 -7.82 -8.28 -26.34
C ARG A 386 -6.76 -7.26 -26.74
N GLU A 387 -5.71 -7.13 -25.95
CA GLU A 387 -4.46 -6.61 -26.49
C GLU A 387 -4.02 -7.61 -27.57
N ASN A 388 -4.32 -7.28 -28.83
CA ASN A 388 -3.66 -7.93 -29.96
C ASN A 388 -2.19 -7.55 -29.85
N GLY A 389 -1.36 -8.52 -29.47
CA GLY A 389 0.08 -8.38 -29.62
C GLY A 389 0.37 -8.37 -31.11
N ASP A 390 0.46 -7.18 -31.70
CA ASP A 390 1.11 -7.00 -32.99
C ASP A 390 2.58 -7.44 -32.82
N SER A 391 2.90 -8.58 -33.43
CA SER A 391 4.25 -9.10 -33.64
C SER A 391 4.56 -9.03 -35.12
#